data_AF-A0A7S1LPW6-F1
#
_entry.id   AF-A0A7S1LPW6-F1
#
_cell.length_a   1.000
_cell.length_b   1.000
_cell.length_c   1.000
_cell.angle_alpha   90.00
_cell.angle_beta   90.00
_cell.angle_gamma   90.00
#
_symmetry.space_group_name_H-M   'P 1'
#
loop_
_entity.id
_entity.type
_entity.pdbx_description
1 polymer ?
#
loop_
_entity_poly.entity_id
_entity_poly.type
_entity_poly.pdbx_seq_one_letter_code
_entity_poly.pdbx_strand_id
1 'polypeptide(L)'
;DLAATAWLERFLKKMPATVVVVSHDLEFLDAFTDHTIQLEDQSLRTVPGNHSQFLTVLAASEAHQQRAFNAQEARRKRWEATIAKLQRRAETCGDAARQVRARKIALDKRL
;
A
#
# COMPACT_ATOMS: atom_id res chain seq x y z
N ASP A 1 8.48 20.44 -30.48
CA ASP A 1 7.53 20.97 -31.46
C ASP A 1 6.16 20.37 -31.17
N LEU A 2 5.21 21.17 -30.71
CA LEU A 2 3.89 20.71 -30.24
C LEU A 2 3.08 20.03 -31.36
N ALA A 3 3.26 20.46 -32.61
CA ALA A 3 2.57 19.89 -33.75
C ALA A 3 2.98 18.43 -34.01
N ALA A 4 4.26 18.12 -33.81
CA ALA A 4 4.81 16.78 -33.99
C ALA A 4 4.26 15.79 -32.94
N THR A 5 4.18 16.20 -31.68
CA THR A 5 3.62 15.37 -30.59
C THR A 5 2.14 15.08 -30.82
N ALA A 6 1.35 16.11 -31.16
CA ALA A 6 -0.08 15.93 -31.44
C ALA A 6 -0.36 15.07 -32.69
N TRP A 7 0.53 15.10 -33.69
CA TRP A 7 0.45 14.17 -34.82
C TRP A 7 0.74 12.74 -34.36
N LEU A 8 1.80 12.53 -33.58
CA LEU A 8 2.21 11.22 -33.08
C LEU A 8 1.12 10.57 -32.22
N GLU A 9 0.51 11.31 -31.30
CA GLU A 9 -0.60 10.80 -30.47
C GLU A 9 -1.77 10.28 -31.32
N ARG A 10 -2.17 11.03 -32.35
CA ARG A 10 -3.26 10.64 -33.26
C ARG A 10 -2.89 9.45 -34.13
N PHE A 11 -1.63 9.36 -34.54
CA PHE A 11 -1.12 8.23 -35.30
C PHE A 11 -1.15 6.96 -34.46
N LEU A 12 -0.60 7.01 -33.25
CA LEU A 12 -0.54 5.87 -32.34
C LEU A 12 -1.94 5.39 -31.90
N LYS A 13 -2.87 6.31 -31.62
CA LYS A 13 -4.27 5.95 -31.26
C LYS A 13 -5.03 5.23 -32.37
N LYS A 14 -4.63 5.41 -33.63
CA LYS A 14 -5.25 4.74 -34.78
C LYS A 14 -4.62 3.39 -35.10
N MET A 15 -3.49 3.07 -34.49
CA MET A 15 -2.75 1.85 -34.79
C MET A 15 -3.45 0.65 -34.12
N PRO A 16 -3.84 -0.40 -34.87
CA PRO A 16 -4.50 -1.58 -34.32
C PRO A 16 -3.47 -2.54 -33.69
N ALA A 17 -2.66 -2.04 -32.77
CA ALA A 17 -1.62 -2.79 -32.09
C ALA A 17 -1.37 -2.23 -30.68
N THR A 18 -0.89 -3.09 -29.79
CA THR A 18 -0.43 -2.68 -28.46
C THR A 18 0.95 -2.04 -28.57
N VAL A 19 1.11 -0.86 -28.00
CA VAL A 19 2.38 -0.12 -27.99
C VAL A 19 2.85 0.05 -26.55
N VAL A 20 4.11 -0.30 -26.31
CA VAL A 20 4.79 0.03 -25.05
C VAL A 20 5.63 1.28 -25.28
N VAL A 21 5.39 2.28 -24.45
CA VAL A 21 6.04 3.59 -24.55
C VAL A 21 6.75 3.89 -23.25
N VAL A 22 7.99 4.36 -23.35
CA VAL A 22 8.76 4.88 -22.23
C VAL A 22 9.08 6.33 -22.55
N SER A 23 8.60 7.25 -21.72
CA SER A 23 8.82 8.69 -21.88
C SER A 23 9.05 9.33 -20.52
N HIS A 24 9.76 10.44 -20.52
CA HIS A 24 9.87 11.33 -19.36
C HIS A 24 8.83 12.47 -19.40
N ASP A 25 8.08 12.61 -20.50
CA ASP A 25 7.01 13.60 -20.66
C ASP A 25 5.70 13.07 -20.08
N LEU A 26 5.28 13.64 -18.95
CA LEU A 26 4.10 13.22 -18.21
C LEU A 26 2.80 13.61 -18.92
N GLU A 27 2.74 14.75 -19.60
CA GLU A 27 1.53 15.18 -20.31
C GLU A 27 1.24 14.25 -21.48
N PHE A 28 2.29 13.84 -22.21
CA PHE A 28 2.19 12.86 -23.28
C PHE A 28 1.73 11.48 -22.77
N LEU A 29 2.33 10.99 -21.68
CA LEU A 29 1.90 9.72 -21.08
C LEU A 29 0.45 9.80 -20.62
N ASP A 30 0.04 10.91 -20.02
CA ASP A 30 -1.33 11.09 -19.54
C ASP A 30 -2.36 11.12 -20.67
N ALA A 31 -2.02 11.74 -21.80
CA ALA A 31 -2.90 11.89 -22.96
C ALA A 31 -3.00 10.62 -23.84
N PHE A 32 -1.95 9.80 -23.86
CA PHE A 32 -1.84 8.66 -24.78
C PHE A 32 -2.07 7.29 -24.11
N THR A 33 -1.57 7.08 -22.89
CA THR A 33 -1.58 5.75 -22.26
C THR A 33 -2.92 5.39 -21.64
N ASP A 34 -3.28 4.12 -21.74
CA ASP A 34 -4.47 3.52 -21.15
C ASP A 34 -4.15 2.64 -19.94
N HIS A 35 -2.90 2.19 -19.81
CA HIS A 35 -2.35 1.44 -18.69
C HIS A 35 -0.96 1.95 -18.33
N THR A 36 -0.66 1.97 -17.02
CA THR A 36 0.65 2.32 -16.49
C THR A 36 1.30 1.07 -15.90
N ILE A 37 2.54 0.80 -16.29
CA ILE A 37 3.33 -0.31 -15.72
C ILE A 37 4.33 0.29 -14.73
N GLN A 38 4.17 -0.06 -13.46
CA GLN A 38 5.10 0.27 -12.39
C GLN A 38 6.16 -0.84 -12.28
N LEU A 39 7.43 -0.45 -12.27
CA LEU A 39 8.56 -1.32 -11.96
C LEU A 39 9.10 -0.90 -10.59
N GLU A 40 8.97 -1.78 -9.59
CA GLU A 40 9.43 -1.56 -8.23
C GLU A 40 9.89 -2.89 -7.62
N ASP A 41 11.02 -2.89 -6.90
CA ASP A 41 11.55 -4.09 -6.23
C ASP A 41 11.65 -5.35 -7.11
N GLN A 42 12.14 -5.17 -8.35
CA GLN A 42 12.25 -6.24 -9.36
C GLN A 42 10.90 -6.87 -9.76
N SER A 43 9.78 -6.21 -9.43
CA SER A 43 8.43 -6.62 -9.74
C SER A 43 7.75 -5.64 -10.69
N LEU A 44 6.92 -6.17 -11.59
CA LEU A 44 6.11 -5.39 -12.50
C LEU A 44 4.65 -5.43 -12.06
N ARG A 45 4.05 -4.26 -11.92
CA ARG A 45 2.63 -4.11 -11.62
C ARG A 45 1.97 -3.25 -12.69
N THR A 46 0.98 -3.83 -13.37
CA THR A 46 0.15 -3.08 -14.32
C THR A 46 -1.05 -2.48 -13.60
N VAL A 47 -1.26 -1.18 -13.79
CA VAL A 47 -2.39 -0.43 -13.25
C VAL A 47 -3.19 0.12 -14.42
N PRO A 48 -4.50 -0.14 -14.50
CA PRO A 48 -5.33 0.47 -15.52
C PRO A 48 -5.42 1.97 -15.29
N GLY A 49 -5.35 2.72 -16.37
CA GLY A 49 -5.36 4.17 -16.35
C GLY A 49 -4.03 4.79 -16.74
N ASN A 50 -4.13 6.08 -17.04
CA ASN A 50 -3.01 6.92 -17.39
C ASN A 50 -2.14 7.25 -16.16
N HIS A 51 -1.10 8.05 -16.37
CA HIS A 51 -0.15 8.39 -15.31
C HIS A 51 -0.81 9.07 -14.09
N SER A 52 -1.72 10.02 -14.30
CA SER A 52 -2.37 10.75 -13.19
C SER A 52 -3.29 9.84 -12.37
N GLN A 53 -4.00 8.93 -13.04
CA GLN A 53 -4.81 7.89 -12.38
C GLN A 53 -3.93 6.92 -11.60
N PHE A 54 -2.78 6.54 -12.14
CA PHE A 54 -1.80 5.72 -11.44
C PHE A 54 -1.33 6.37 -10.13
N LEU A 55 -1.00 7.67 -10.14
CA LEU A 55 -0.61 8.40 -8.91
C LEU A 55 -1.72 8.40 -7.86
N THR A 56 -2.98 8.51 -8.28
CA THR A 56 -4.13 8.45 -7.37
C THR A 56 -4.25 7.07 -6.71
N VAL A 57 -4.06 5.99 -7.49
CA VAL A 57 -4.05 4.62 -6.99
C VAL A 57 -2.89 4.39 -6.02
N LEU A 58 -1.71 4.92 -6.34
CA LEU A 58 -0.52 4.81 -5.49
C LEU A 58 -0.76 5.47 -4.12
N ALA A 59 -1.23 6.73 -4.11
CA ALA A 59 -1.55 7.45 -2.88
C ALA A 59 -2.63 6.74 -2.04
N ALA A 60 -3.65 6.16 -2.68
CA ALA A 60 -4.67 5.38 -1.99
C ALA A 60 -4.09 4.10 -1.36
N SER A 61 -3.17 3.44 -2.05
CA SER A 61 -2.45 2.26 -1.56
C SER A 61 -1.60 2.59 -0.33
N GLU A 62 -0.80 3.65 -0.39
CA GLU A 62 0.01 4.13 0.73
C GLU A 62 -0.84 4.49 1.95
N ALA A 63 -1.93 5.23 1.74
CA ALA A 63 -2.86 5.58 2.81
C ALA A 63 -3.50 4.34 3.44
N HIS A 64 -3.83 3.32 2.65
CA HIS A 64 -4.35 2.06 3.15
C HIS A 64 -3.31 1.30 3.99
N GLN A 65 -2.07 1.21 3.51
CA GLN A 65 -0.96 0.58 4.24
C GLN A 65 -0.70 1.28 5.58
N GLN A 66 -0.66 2.63 5.59
CA GLN A 66 -0.47 3.40 6.82
C GLN A 66 -1.60 3.17 7.82
N ARG A 67 -2.85 3.12 7.36
CA ARG A 67 -4.00 2.82 8.23
C ARG A 67 -3.91 1.42 8.82
N ALA A 68 -3.54 0.43 8.01
CA ALA A 68 -3.36 -0.94 8.46
C ALA A 68 -2.25 -1.03 9.52
N PHE A 69 -1.11 -0.36 9.30
CA PHE A 69 -0.01 -0.27 10.25
C PHE A 69 -0.46 0.38 11.57
N ASN A 70 -1.08 1.55 11.51
CA ASN A 70 -1.57 2.26 12.69
C ASN A 70 -2.60 1.42 13.47
N ALA A 71 -3.48 0.69 12.78
CA ALA A 71 -4.45 -0.20 13.40
C ALA A 71 -3.77 -1.38 14.11
N GLN A 72 -2.71 -1.95 13.51
CA GLN A 72 -1.89 -2.99 14.13
C GLN A 72 -1.18 -2.48 15.38
N GLU A 73 -0.54 -1.31 15.32
CA GLU A 73 0.11 -0.68 16.47
C GLU A 73 -0.86 -0.36 17.61
N ALA A 74 -2.02 0.22 17.29
CA ALA A 74 -3.05 0.51 18.28
C ALA A 74 -3.56 -0.77 18.95
N ARG A 75 -3.73 -1.85 18.17
CA ARG A 75 -4.11 -3.16 18.69
C ARG A 75 -3.02 -3.70 19.62
N ARG A 76 -1.75 -3.62 19.23
CA ARG A 76 -0.60 -4.05 20.05
C ARG A 76 -0.58 -3.31 21.39
N LYS A 77 -0.66 -1.98 21.39
CA LYS A 77 -0.69 -1.14 22.61
C LYS A 77 -1.85 -1.52 23.53
N ARG A 78 -3.04 -1.80 22.98
CA ARG A 78 -4.20 -2.26 23.77
C ARG A 78 -3.95 -3.62 24.44
N TRP A 79 -3.33 -4.56 23.73
CA TRP A 79 -2.96 -5.87 24.30
C TRP A 79 -1.91 -5.73 25.40
N GLU A 80 -0.86 -4.94 25.16
CA GLU A 80 0.20 -4.66 26.14
C GLU A 80 -0.39 -4.02 27.42
N ALA A 81 -1.25 -3.01 27.28
CA ALA A 81 -1.93 -2.39 28.43
C ALA A 81 -2.82 -3.40 29.19
N THR A 82 -3.47 -4.32 28.49
CA THR A 82 -4.28 -5.38 29.11
C THR A 82 -3.40 -6.37 29.88
N ILE A 83 -2.25 -6.76 29.34
CA ILE A 83 -1.27 -7.62 30.01
C ILE A 83 -0.72 -6.91 31.25
N ALA A 84 -0.36 -5.63 31.16
CA ALA A 84 0.14 -4.84 32.27
C ALA A 84 -0.88 -4.73 33.42
N LYS A 85 -2.16 -4.51 33.11
CA LYS A 85 -3.24 -4.52 34.11
C LYS A 85 -3.39 -5.88 34.80
N LEU A 86 -3.26 -6.98 34.07
CA LEU A 86 -3.31 -8.32 34.64
C LEU A 86 -2.08 -8.64 35.50
N GLN A 87 -0.90 -8.15 35.12
CA GLN A 87 0.32 -8.30 35.92
C GLN A 87 0.15 -7.66 37.30
N ARG A 88 -0.34 -6.41 37.35
CA ARG A 88 -0.65 -5.72 38.63
C ARG A 88 -1.66 -6.49 39.48
N ARG A 89 -2.68 -7.11 38.87
CA ARG A 89 -3.64 -7.96 39.60
C ARG A 89 -3.03 -9.28 40.08
N ALA A 90 -2.05 -9.83 39.36
CA ALA A 90 -1.34 -11.04 39.77
C ALA A 90 -0.46 -10.83 41.00
N GLU A 91 0.03 -9.60 41.22
CA GLU A 91 0.75 -9.23 42.45
C GLU A 91 -0.17 -9.26 43.68
N THR A 92 -1.48 -9.05 43.51
CA THR A 92 -2.48 -9.06 44.60
C THR A 92 -3.20 -10.41 44.76
N CYS A 93 -3.31 -11.22 43.70
CA CYS A 93 -4.00 -12.52 43.69
C CYS A 93 -3.22 -13.54 42.86
N GLY A 94 -2.75 -14.63 43.48
CA GLY A 94 -1.87 -15.63 42.87
C GLY A 94 -2.42 -16.34 41.61
N ASP A 95 -3.73 -16.42 41.45
CA ASP A 95 -4.36 -17.08 40.29
C ASP A 95 -4.23 -16.28 38.97
N ALA A 96 -3.99 -14.98 39.02
CA ALA A 96 -3.88 -14.15 37.83
C ALA A 96 -2.54 -14.32 37.08
N ALA A 97 -1.53 -14.93 37.70
CA ALA A 97 -0.22 -15.18 37.07
C ALA A 97 -0.29 -16.14 35.86
N ARG A 98 -1.16 -17.15 35.91
CA ARG A 98 -1.40 -18.08 34.78
C ARG A 98 -2.01 -17.36 33.58
N GLN A 99 -2.92 -16.42 33.82
CA GLN A 99 -3.61 -15.66 32.77
C GLN A 99 -2.67 -14.69 32.03
N VAL A 100 -1.69 -14.11 32.74
CA VAL A 100 -0.64 -13.26 32.15
C VAL A 100 0.23 -14.05 31.18
N ARG A 101 0.74 -15.23 31.60
CA ARG A 101 1.61 -16.07 30.78
C ARG A 101 0.91 -16.51 29.49
N ALA A 102 -0.34 -16.96 29.58
CA ALA A 102 -1.14 -17.35 28.42
C ALA A 102 -1.34 -16.19 27.41
N ARG A 103 -1.61 -14.97 27.91
CA ARG A 103 -1.81 -13.80 27.05
C ARG A 103 -0.53 -13.26 26.42
N LYS A 104 0.63 -13.38 27.09
CA LYS A 104 1.94 -13.08 26.48
C LYS A 104 2.22 -14.01 25.30
N ILE A 105 2.07 -15.32 25.49
CA ILE A 105 2.24 -16.31 24.41
C ILE A 105 1.27 -16.03 23.24
N ALA A 106 0.03 -15.64 23.54
CA ALA A 106 -0.95 -15.28 22.51
C ALA A 106 -0.64 -13.95 21.79
N LEU A 107 0.08 -13.02 22.42
CA LEU A 107 0.55 -11.79 21.79
C LEU A 107 1.73 -12.08 20.86
N ASP A 108 2.72 -12.86 21.32
CA ASP A 108 3.90 -13.23 20.53
C ASP A 108 3.55 -14.05 19.28
N LYS A 109 2.49 -14.87 19.33
CA LYS A 109 1.99 -15.61 18.16
C LYS A 109 1.20 -14.76 17.14
N ARG A 110 0.84 -13.53 17.50
CA ARG A 110 0.05 -12.61 16.66
C ARG A 110 0.87 -11.46 16.09
N LEU A 111 2.10 -11.30 16.58
CA LEU A 111 3.16 -10.51 15.99
C LEU A 111 3.90 -11.37 14.96
#